data_AF-A0A239AEA2-F1
#
_entry.id   AF-A0A239AEA2-F1
#
_cell.length_a   1.000
_cell.length_b   1.000
_cell.length_c   1.000
_cell.angle_alpha   90.00
_cell.angle_beta   90.00
_cell.angle_gamma   90.00
#
_symmetry.space_group_name_H-M   'P 1'
#
loop_
_entity.id
_entity.type
_entity.pdbx_description
1 polymer ?
#
loop_
_entity_poly.entity_id
_entity_poly.type
_entity_poly.pdbx_seq_one_letter_code
_entity_poly.pdbx_strand_id
1 'polypeptide(L)'
;MKNTLFFICFLTLNISAQNYSKSIISPELEMKIKKDTIYKLDVNNRIEYFNILSKIILPDYFDLKKKINNTIKAEDKIKVEKIIKSYNQKSIYYLNKFQETQRIRYQNTLAYNNLNTILIFETLSIYPDSYAILMNESILNSKINIKDKFLIDQLFSKYEYLLTDNEKTISKMQIQITKSKSQLKIVDIFQNTGNKTDKDIAKSKLIDLLIWSIK
;
A
#
# COMPACT_ATOMS: atom_id res chain seq x y z
N MET A 1 -11.01 -22.06 77.51
CA MET A 1 -10.92 -20.59 77.39
C MET A 1 -9.95 -20.29 76.25
N LYS A 2 -10.45 -19.86 75.08
CA LYS A 2 -10.34 -18.47 74.60
C LYS A 2 -8.91 -17.90 74.75
N ASN A 3 -8.12 -17.86 73.69
CA ASN A 3 -8.12 -16.74 72.73
C ASN A 3 -7.08 -16.93 71.63
N THR A 4 -7.58 -16.85 70.41
CA THR A 4 -6.87 -16.56 69.15
C THR A 4 -6.11 -15.25 69.28
N LEU A 5 -4.85 -15.19 68.83
CA LEU A 5 -4.28 -13.95 68.32
C LEU A 5 -3.46 -14.25 67.05
N PHE A 6 -4.06 -13.86 65.93
CA PHE A 6 -3.55 -13.87 64.58
C PHE A 6 -2.39 -12.85 64.50
N PHE A 7 -1.16 -13.31 64.27
CA PHE A 7 -0.03 -12.41 64.00
C PHE A 7 0.07 -12.19 62.49
N ILE A 8 -0.68 -11.22 61.97
CA ILE A 8 -0.47 -10.69 60.63
C ILE A 8 0.73 -9.75 60.72
N CYS A 9 1.93 -10.25 60.42
CA CYS A 9 3.06 -9.39 60.09
C CYS A 9 2.75 -8.72 58.75
N PHE A 10 2.17 -7.53 58.82
CA PHE A 10 2.17 -6.56 57.73
C PHE A 10 3.63 -6.23 57.40
N LEU A 11 4.14 -6.85 56.33
CA LEU A 11 5.25 -6.32 55.55
C LEU A 11 4.77 -4.98 54.98
N THR A 12 4.93 -3.91 55.76
CA THR A 12 4.88 -2.55 55.22
C THR A 12 6.10 -2.38 54.33
N LEU A 13 5.94 -2.77 53.06
CA LEU A 13 6.74 -2.27 51.95
C LEU A 13 6.63 -0.75 52.00
N ASN A 14 7.60 -0.10 52.62
CA ASN A 14 7.91 1.29 52.37
C ASN A 14 8.40 1.38 50.92
N ILE A 15 7.47 1.31 49.97
CA ILE A 15 7.67 1.88 48.64
C ILE A 15 7.62 3.37 48.91
N SER A 16 8.79 3.95 49.14
CA SER A 16 9.01 5.37 49.03
C SER A 16 8.34 5.80 47.73
N ALA A 17 7.24 6.54 47.84
CA ALA A 17 6.70 7.26 46.71
C ALA A 17 7.82 8.21 46.29
N GLN A 18 8.62 7.77 45.32
CA GLN A 18 9.43 8.69 44.54
C GLN A 18 8.41 9.68 44.00
N ASN A 19 8.48 10.90 44.52
CA ASN A 19 7.87 12.06 43.89
C ASN A 19 8.48 12.11 42.49
N TYR A 20 7.87 11.40 41.54
CA TYR A 20 8.02 11.67 40.14
C TYR A 20 7.52 13.10 39.98
N SER A 21 8.47 14.05 40.03
CA SER A 21 8.26 15.34 39.39
C SER A 21 7.64 15.01 38.04
N LYS A 22 6.50 15.64 37.71
CA LYS A 22 5.87 15.49 36.40
C LYS A 22 6.99 15.63 35.38
N SER A 23 7.46 14.52 34.81
CA SER A 23 8.53 14.55 33.84
C SER A 23 7.91 15.25 32.64
N ILE A 24 8.26 16.52 32.45
CA ILE A 24 7.80 17.27 31.30
C ILE A 24 8.45 16.58 30.12
N ILE A 25 7.66 15.76 29.41
CA ILE A 25 8.07 15.12 28.17
C ILE A 25 8.61 16.24 27.28
N SER A 26 9.80 16.07 26.72
CA SER A 26 10.36 17.11 25.86
C SER A 26 9.42 17.36 24.67
N PRO A 27 9.27 18.61 24.20
CA PRO A 27 8.42 18.90 23.04
C PRO A 27 8.79 18.05 21.80
N GLU A 28 10.07 17.70 21.66
CA GLU A 28 10.56 16.81 20.61
C GLU A 28 10.02 15.38 20.76
N LEU A 29 10.03 14.82 21.97
CA LEU A 29 9.51 13.49 22.26
C LEU A 29 7.97 13.45 22.13
N GLU A 30 7.29 14.51 22.60
CA GLU A 30 5.84 14.64 22.44
C GLU A 30 5.44 14.69 20.95
N MET A 31 6.19 15.42 20.12
CA MET A 31 5.98 15.45 18.67
C MET A 31 6.21 14.08 18.03
N LYS A 32 7.24 13.33 18.46
CA LYS A 32 7.48 11.96 17.98
C LYS A 32 6.32 11.03 18.31
N ILE A 33 5.78 11.10 19.54
CA ILE A 33 4.62 10.30 19.99
C ILE A 33 3.36 10.65 19.18
N LYS A 34 3.07 11.94 18.97
CA LYS A 34 1.94 12.39 18.16
C LYS A 34 2.02 11.87 16.72
N LYS A 35 3.21 11.95 16.10
CA LYS A 35 3.44 11.42 14.75
C LYS A 35 3.25 9.91 14.67
N ASP A 36 3.76 9.15 15.64
CA ASP A 36 3.60 7.69 15.66
C ASP A 36 2.12 7.28 15.83
N THR A 37 1.35 8.04 16.61
CA THR A 37 -0.10 7.84 16.77
C THR A 37 -0.87 8.07 15.46
N ILE A 38 -0.48 9.06 14.66
CA ILE A 38 -1.05 9.29 13.31
C ILE A 38 -0.77 8.07 12.42
N TYR A 39 0.48 7.58 12.41
CA TYR A 39 0.82 6.40 11.62
C TYR A 39 0.10 5.13 12.08
N LYS A 40 -0.20 4.99 13.38
CA LYS A 40 -1.03 3.88 13.89
C LYS A 40 -2.44 3.91 13.29
N LEU A 41 -3.05 5.09 13.19
CA LEU A 41 -4.35 5.24 12.53
C LEU A 41 -4.25 4.90 11.03
N ASP A 42 -3.21 5.40 10.34
CA ASP A 42 -2.99 5.10 8.92
C ASP A 42 -2.80 3.60 8.68
N VAL A 43 -2.05 2.91 9.54
CA VAL A 43 -1.89 1.45 9.51
C VAL A 43 -3.23 0.75 9.63
N ASN A 44 -4.06 1.13 10.62
CA ASN A 44 -5.37 0.52 10.81
C ASN A 44 -6.26 0.72 9.58
N ASN A 45 -6.33 1.94 9.07
CA ASN A 45 -7.09 2.25 7.86
C ASN A 45 -6.58 1.47 6.64
N ARG A 46 -5.26 1.31 6.49
CA ARG A 46 -4.66 0.55 5.39
C ARG A 46 -4.94 -0.95 5.51
N ILE A 47 -4.92 -1.53 6.72
CA ILE A 47 -5.31 -2.92 6.96
C ILE A 47 -6.78 -3.14 6.60
N GLU A 48 -7.65 -2.22 7.02
CA GLU A 48 -9.08 -2.27 6.67
C GLU A 48 -9.27 -2.18 5.16
N TYR A 49 -8.60 -1.23 4.50
CA TYR A 49 -8.65 -1.07 3.05
C TYR A 49 -8.14 -2.31 2.32
N PHE A 50 -7.02 -2.90 2.76
CA PHE A 50 -6.48 -4.13 2.20
C PHE A 50 -7.51 -5.26 2.29
N ASN A 51 -8.20 -5.40 3.43
CA ASN A 51 -9.25 -6.40 3.60
C ASN A 51 -10.44 -6.14 2.67
N ILE A 52 -10.93 -4.90 2.59
CA ILE A 52 -12.02 -4.54 1.67
C ILE A 52 -11.62 -4.84 0.21
N LEU A 53 -10.41 -4.45 -0.19
CA LEU A 53 -9.93 -4.67 -1.55
C LEU A 53 -9.80 -6.16 -1.87
N SER A 54 -9.12 -6.92 -1.02
CA SER A 54 -8.79 -8.34 -1.27
C SER A 54 -9.95 -9.31 -1.06
N LYS A 55 -10.86 -9.02 -0.12
CA LYS A 55 -11.92 -9.94 0.29
C LYS A 55 -13.31 -9.55 -0.18
N ILE A 56 -13.52 -8.31 -0.63
CA ILE A 56 -14.83 -7.81 -1.06
C ILE A 56 -14.76 -7.35 -2.52
N ILE A 57 -14.01 -6.28 -2.80
CA ILE A 57 -14.01 -5.65 -4.12
C ILE A 57 -13.46 -6.60 -5.18
N LEU A 58 -12.20 -7.05 -5.09
CA LEU A 58 -11.60 -7.85 -6.16
C LEU A 58 -12.32 -9.19 -6.42
N PRO A 59 -12.81 -9.92 -5.39
CA PRO A 59 -13.65 -11.10 -5.59
C PRO A 59 -14.92 -10.84 -6.39
N ASP A 60 -15.61 -9.71 -6.19
CA ASP A 60 -16.83 -9.36 -6.94
C ASP A 60 -16.58 -9.21 -8.46
N TYR A 61 -15.33 -9.01 -8.86
CA TYR A 61 -14.93 -8.87 -10.27
C TYR A 61 -14.13 -10.07 -10.79
N PHE A 62 -14.22 -11.23 -10.13
CA PHE A 62 -13.48 -12.42 -10.54
C PHE A 62 -13.82 -12.91 -11.97
N ASP A 63 -15.06 -12.74 -12.42
CA ASP A 63 -15.44 -13.08 -13.79
C ASP A 63 -14.79 -12.15 -14.83
N LEU A 64 -14.64 -10.86 -14.50
CA LEU A 64 -13.86 -9.93 -15.33
C LEU A 64 -12.40 -10.39 -15.41
N LYS A 65 -11.82 -10.75 -14.26
CA LYS A 65 -10.45 -11.29 -14.18
C LYS A 65 -10.26 -12.48 -15.11
N LYS A 66 -11.15 -13.47 -15.03
CA LYS A 66 -11.14 -14.67 -15.88
C LYS A 66 -11.32 -14.34 -17.36
N LYS A 67 -12.28 -13.48 -17.70
CA LYS A 67 -12.55 -13.07 -19.08
C LYS A 67 -11.32 -12.43 -19.72
N ILE A 68 -10.67 -11.50 -19.02
CA ILE A 68 -9.44 -10.85 -19.50
C ILE A 68 -8.33 -11.90 -19.69
N ASN A 69 -8.06 -12.74 -18.69
CA ASN A 69 -7.02 -13.76 -18.78
C ASN A 69 -7.24 -14.73 -19.96
N ASN A 70 -8.48 -15.12 -20.23
CA ASN A 70 -8.83 -16.01 -21.35
C ASN A 70 -8.73 -15.31 -22.72
N THR A 71 -8.85 -13.99 -22.77
CA THR A 71 -8.78 -13.21 -24.02
C THR A 71 -7.34 -12.96 -24.47
N ILE A 72 -6.39 -12.91 -23.54
CA ILE A 72 -4.97 -12.67 -23.85
C ILE A 72 -4.35 -13.92 -24.48
N LYS A 73 -3.67 -13.74 -25.64
CA LYS A 73 -2.97 -14.83 -26.32
C LYS A 73 -1.75 -15.29 -25.51
N ALA A 74 -1.40 -16.58 -25.59
CA ALA A 74 -0.27 -17.15 -24.86
C ALA A 74 1.04 -16.38 -25.05
N GLU A 75 1.36 -15.97 -26.27
CA GLU A 75 2.54 -15.14 -26.60
C GLU A 75 2.57 -13.78 -25.85
N ASP A 76 1.39 -13.19 -25.61
CA ASP A 76 1.27 -11.90 -24.93
C ASP A 76 1.22 -12.06 -23.42
N LYS A 77 0.77 -13.22 -22.90
CA LYS A 77 0.90 -13.56 -21.48
C LYS A 77 2.37 -13.54 -21.05
N ILE A 78 3.27 -14.06 -21.89
CA ILE A 78 4.73 -13.99 -21.65
C ILE A 78 5.21 -12.53 -21.58
N LYS A 79 4.64 -11.62 -22.37
CA LYS A 79 4.97 -10.18 -22.31
C LYS A 79 4.48 -9.56 -21.00
N VAL A 80 3.27 -9.90 -20.58
CA VAL A 80 2.71 -9.43 -19.30
C VAL A 80 3.52 -10.00 -18.13
N GLU A 81 3.95 -11.25 -18.16
CA GLU A 81 4.83 -11.84 -17.13
C GLU A 81 6.17 -11.09 -17.01
N LYS A 82 6.76 -10.67 -18.14
CA LYS A 82 7.96 -9.81 -18.13
C LYS A 82 7.68 -8.46 -17.45
N ILE A 83 6.52 -7.86 -17.72
CA ILE A 83 6.07 -6.63 -17.05
C ILE A 83 5.86 -6.88 -15.55
N ILE A 84 5.23 -7.99 -15.15
CA ILE A 84 5.04 -8.38 -13.74
C ILE A 84 6.39 -8.50 -13.03
N LYS A 85 7.38 -9.15 -13.68
CA LYS A 85 8.73 -9.26 -13.12
C LYS A 85 9.36 -7.88 -12.91
N SER A 86 9.28 -6.99 -13.90
CA SER A 86 9.80 -5.63 -13.77
C SER A 86 9.06 -4.84 -12.68
N TYR A 87 7.74 -4.95 -12.63
CA TYR A 87 6.88 -4.31 -11.62
C TYR A 87 7.28 -4.73 -10.21
N ASN A 88 7.46 -6.03 -9.97
CA ASN A 88 7.85 -6.55 -8.67
C ASN A 88 9.27 -6.10 -8.29
N GLN A 89 10.21 -6.13 -9.23
CA GLN A 89 11.59 -5.65 -9.01
C GLN A 89 11.62 -4.16 -8.64
N LYS A 90 10.88 -3.32 -9.36
CA LYS A 90 10.77 -1.89 -9.04
C LYS A 90 10.04 -1.65 -7.72
N SER A 91 8.99 -2.41 -7.42
CA SER A 91 8.27 -2.32 -6.15
C SER A 91 9.20 -2.60 -4.96
N ILE A 92 10.02 -3.65 -5.04
CA ILE A 92 11.02 -3.97 -4.01
C ILE A 92 12.07 -2.86 -3.90
N TYR A 93 12.57 -2.37 -5.04
CA TYR A 93 13.53 -1.27 -5.06
C TYR A 93 12.96 -0.01 -4.38
N TYR A 94 11.71 0.35 -4.65
CA TYR A 94 11.05 1.49 -4.04
C TYR A 94 10.79 1.28 -2.55
N LEU A 95 10.30 0.11 -2.13
CA LEU A 95 10.15 -0.24 -0.71
C LEU A 95 11.47 -0.04 0.05
N ASN A 96 12.57 -0.60 -0.47
CA ASN A 96 13.89 -0.46 0.14
C ASN A 96 14.34 1.00 0.22
N LYS A 97 14.09 1.80 -0.83
CA LYS A 97 14.43 3.23 -0.85
C LYS A 97 13.62 4.04 0.17
N PHE A 98 12.33 3.74 0.33
CA PHE A 98 11.50 4.36 1.35
C PHE A 98 11.98 4.01 2.75
N GLN A 99 12.25 2.73 3.02
CA GLN A 99 12.76 2.27 4.32
C GLN A 99 14.14 2.85 4.64
N GLU A 100 15.05 2.93 3.67
CA GLU A 100 16.36 3.57 3.81
C GLU A 100 16.21 5.05 4.19
N THR A 101 15.34 5.79 3.48
CA THR A 101 15.06 7.20 3.76
C THR A 101 14.48 7.37 5.16
N GLN A 102 13.57 6.48 5.58
CA GLN A 102 13.00 6.50 6.91
C GLN A 102 14.04 6.22 7.99
N ARG A 103 14.94 5.26 7.77
CA ARG A 103 16.05 4.94 8.69
C ARG A 103 16.96 6.15 8.89
N ILE A 104 17.39 6.79 7.80
CA ILE A 104 18.31 7.93 7.84
C ILE A 104 17.66 9.14 8.54
N ARG A 105 16.39 9.43 8.26
CA ARG A 105 15.71 10.63 8.76
C ARG A 105 15.09 10.47 10.14
N TYR A 106 14.68 9.26 10.53
CA TYR A 106 13.88 9.03 11.74
C TYR A 106 14.51 8.04 12.74
N GLN A 107 15.77 7.62 12.53
CA GLN A 107 16.56 6.81 13.47
C GLN A 107 15.80 5.59 14.04
N ASN A 108 15.04 4.87 13.21
CA ASN A 108 14.24 3.69 13.58
C ASN A 108 13.15 3.89 14.66
N THR A 109 12.77 5.13 14.98
CA THR A 109 11.83 5.41 16.10
C THR A 109 10.34 5.29 15.75
N LEU A 110 9.95 4.96 14.52
CA LEU A 110 8.55 4.96 14.05
C LEU A 110 8.13 3.64 13.41
N ALA A 111 7.85 2.63 14.23
CA ALA A 111 7.49 1.29 13.78
C ALA A 111 6.22 1.29 12.89
N TYR A 112 5.21 2.11 13.23
CA TYR A 112 3.98 2.19 12.44
C TYR A 112 4.18 2.85 11.09
N ASN A 113 5.14 3.77 10.94
CA ASN A 113 5.45 4.35 9.64
C ASN A 113 6.05 3.30 8.68
N ASN A 114 6.99 2.48 9.18
CA ASN A 114 7.54 1.38 8.41
C ASN A 114 6.46 0.35 8.04
N LEU A 115 5.59 0.00 8.99
CA LEU A 115 4.47 -0.90 8.75
C LEU A 115 3.49 -0.34 7.70
N ASN A 116 3.16 0.95 7.76
CA ASN A 116 2.33 1.60 6.74
C ASN A 116 2.98 1.50 5.36
N THR A 117 4.30 1.74 5.24
CA THR A 117 5.03 1.55 3.98
C THR A 117 4.87 0.13 3.46
N ILE A 118 5.15 -0.88 4.29
CA ILE A 118 5.02 -2.30 3.92
C ILE A 118 3.59 -2.59 3.42
N LEU A 119 2.58 -2.17 4.19
CA LEU A 119 1.17 -2.39 3.84
C LEU A 119 0.76 -1.73 2.52
N ILE A 120 1.41 -0.62 2.13
CA ILE A 120 1.14 -0.05 0.81
C ILE A 120 1.64 -0.99 -0.29
N PHE A 121 2.86 -1.50 -0.18
CA PHE A 121 3.41 -2.42 -1.18
C PHE A 121 2.67 -3.77 -1.18
N GLU A 122 2.17 -4.23 -0.04
CA GLU A 122 1.24 -5.38 0.03
C GLU A 122 -0.05 -5.10 -0.76
N THR A 123 -0.62 -3.91 -0.61
CA THR A 123 -1.82 -3.48 -1.35
C THR A 123 -1.54 -3.40 -2.87
N LEU A 124 -0.39 -2.87 -3.26
CA LEU A 124 0.05 -2.80 -4.67
C LEU A 124 0.39 -4.19 -5.25
N SER A 125 0.57 -5.20 -4.41
CA SER A 125 0.82 -6.58 -4.83
C SER A 125 -0.47 -7.26 -5.32
N ILE A 126 -1.60 -6.96 -4.66
CA ILE A 126 -2.92 -7.54 -4.94
C ILE A 126 -3.64 -6.85 -6.11
N TYR A 127 -3.55 -5.52 -6.21
CA TYR A 127 -4.02 -4.76 -7.36
C TYR A 127 -3.00 -3.66 -7.69
N PRO A 128 -2.39 -3.72 -8.88
CA PRO A 128 -1.25 -2.88 -9.22
C PRO A 128 -1.62 -1.41 -9.47
N ASP A 129 -0.61 -0.54 -9.36
CA ASP A 129 -0.60 0.81 -9.93
C ASP A 129 0.63 0.92 -10.86
N SER A 130 0.48 0.44 -12.09
CA SER A 130 1.55 0.34 -13.06
C SER A 130 2.07 1.71 -13.48
N TYR A 131 1.22 2.74 -13.44
CA TYR A 131 1.68 4.09 -13.72
C TYR A 131 2.75 4.47 -12.71
N ALA A 132 2.39 4.39 -11.43
CA ALA A 132 3.27 4.84 -10.36
C ALA A 132 4.55 4.01 -10.25
N ILE A 133 4.49 2.70 -10.52
CA ILE A 133 5.66 1.83 -10.41
C ILE A 133 6.52 1.82 -11.68
N LEU A 134 5.92 1.79 -12.87
CA LEU A 134 6.66 1.54 -14.12
C LEU A 134 6.84 2.78 -15.00
N MET A 135 5.84 3.65 -15.05
CA MET A 135 5.70 4.69 -16.09
C MET A 135 5.96 6.11 -15.60
N ASN A 136 6.12 6.31 -14.29
CA ASN A 136 6.25 7.63 -13.71
C ASN A 136 7.71 8.04 -13.53
N GLU A 137 8.19 8.94 -14.39
CA GLU A 137 9.57 9.43 -14.38
C GLU A 137 9.90 10.30 -13.16
N SER A 138 8.88 10.92 -12.54
CA SER A 138 9.08 11.98 -11.56
C SER A 138 9.28 11.51 -10.11
N ILE A 139 8.83 10.31 -9.74
CA ILE A 139 8.77 9.90 -8.32
C ILE A 139 10.17 9.72 -7.72
N LEU A 140 11.15 9.22 -8.48
CA LEU A 140 12.44 8.78 -7.95
C LEU A 140 13.64 9.08 -8.85
N ASN A 141 13.54 10.06 -9.75
CA ASN A 141 14.55 10.33 -10.79
C ASN A 141 14.95 9.07 -11.58
N SER A 142 14.08 8.06 -11.60
CA SER A 142 14.33 6.80 -12.28
C SER A 142 13.84 6.91 -13.71
N LYS A 143 14.73 6.71 -14.68
CA LYS A 143 14.35 6.65 -16.09
C LYS A 143 13.36 5.50 -16.31
N ILE A 144 12.33 5.73 -17.13
CA ILE A 144 11.48 4.63 -17.61
C ILE A 144 12.38 3.61 -18.31
N ASN A 145 12.16 2.34 -18.00
CA ASN A 145 12.81 1.25 -18.72
C ASN A 145 12.20 1.16 -20.12
N ILE A 146 13.02 1.45 -21.13
CA ILE A 146 12.61 1.46 -22.55
C ILE A 146 12.00 0.11 -22.95
N LYS A 147 12.52 -1.01 -22.44
CA LYS A 147 11.99 -2.34 -22.73
C LYS A 147 10.56 -2.50 -22.19
N ASP A 148 10.30 -2.03 -20.97
CA ASP A 148 8.97 -2.10 -20.37
C ASP A 148 7.99 -1.20 -21.12
N LYS A 149 8.42 0.03 -21.46
CA LYS A 149 7.61 0.97 -22.26
C LYS A 149 7.21 0.35 -23.59
N PHE A 150 8.15 -0.27 -24.30
CA PHE A 150 7.88 -0.94 -25.57
C PHE A 150 6.86 -2.09 -25.42
N LEU A 151 7.00 -2.94 -24.40
CA LEU A 151 6.04 -4.02 -24.13
C LEU A 151 4.65 -3.47 -23.78
N ILE A 152 4.59 -2.42 -22.96
CA ILE A 152 3.34 -1.75 -22.59
C ILE A 152 2.64 -1.18 -23.84
N ASP A 153 3.39 -0.47 -24.70
CA ASP A 153 2.84 0.12 -25.93
C ASP A 153 2.33 -0.95 -26.91
N GLN A 154 3.03 -2.08 -27.03
CA GLN A 154 2.59 -3.22 -27.83
C GLN A 154 1.29 -3.83 -27.29
N LEU A 155 1.21 -4.09 -25.99
CA LEU A 155 0.03 -4.66 -25.36
C LEU A 155 -1.16 -3.70 -25.45
N PHE A 156 -0.93 -2.40 -25.22
CA PHE A 156 -1.95 -1.37 -25.34
C PHE A 156 -2.55 -1.32 -26.74
N SER A 157 -1.71 -1.23 -27.77
CA SER A 157 -2.19 -1.19 -29.16
C SER A 157 -3.01 -2.43 -29.56
N LYS A 158 -2.81 -3.58 -28.89
CA LYS A 158 -3.51 -4.83 -29.19
C LYS A 158 -4.78 -5.04 -28.36
N TYR A 159 -4.81 -4.51 -27.14
CA TYR A 159 -5.83 -4.86 -26.13
C TYR A 159 -6.56 -3.66 -25.52
N GLU A 160 -6.35 -2.43 -26.01
CA GLU A 160 -7.07 -1.26 -25.51
C GLU A 160 -8.60 -1.42 -25.60
N TYR A 161 -9.11 -2.17 -26.58
CA TYR A 161 -10.54 -2.47 -26.73
C TYR A 161 -11.14 -3.15 -25.49
N LEU A 162 -10.34 -3.86 -24.67
CA LEU A 162 -10.81 -4.46 -23.42
C LEU A 162 -11.32 -3.41 -22.42
N LEU A 163 -10.81 -2.18 -22.48
CA LEU A 163 -11.30 -1.08 -21.65
C LEU A 163 -12.71 -0.67 -22.06
N THR A 164 -12.98 -0.61 -23.36
CA THR A 164 -14.28 -0.25 -23.92
C THR A 164 -15.29 -1.38 -23.74
N ASP A 165 -14.93 -2.62 -24.10
CA ASP A 165 -15.81 -3.79 -24.02
C ASP A 165 -16.26 -4.11 -22.59
N ASN A 166 -15.50 -3.67 -21.59
CA ASN A 166 -15.77 -3.92 -20.18
C ASN A 166 -15.93 -2.63 -19.38
N GLU A 167 -16.17 -1.50 -20.04
CA GLU A 167 -16.19 -0.15 -19.45
C GLU A 167 -17.09 -0.07 -18.21
N LYS A 168 -18.33 -0.57 -18.31
CA LYS A 168 -19.30 -0.55 -17.20
C LYS A 168 -18.77 -1.28 -15.96
N THR A 169 -18.18 -2.46 -16.15
CA THR A 169 -17.68 -3.30 -15.04
C THR A 169 -16.41 -2.72 -14.45
N ILE A 170 -15.47 -2.29 -15.29
CA ILE A 170 -14.23 -1.62 -14.86
C ILE A 170 -14.56 -0.33 -14.09
N SER A 171 -15.52 0.46 -14.59
CA SER A 171 -15.95 1.70 -13.93
C SER A 171 -16.56 1.44 -12.55
N LYS A 172 -17.42 0.42 -12.44
CA LYS A 172 -17.98 0.01 -11.13
C LYS A 172 -16.88 -0.39 -10.14
N MET A 173 -15.90 -1.18 -10.57
CA MET A 173 -14.74 -1.56 -9.75
C MET A 173 -13.95 -0.33 -9.30
N GLN A 174 -13.62 0.57 -10.22
CA GLN A 174 -12.88 1.81 -9.92
C GLN A 174 -13.63 2.73 -8.95
N ILE A 175 -14.96 2.84 -9.08
CA ILE A 175 -15.81 3.60 -8.16
C ILE A 175 -15.75 2.99 -6.75
N GLN A 176 -15.87 1.67 -6.61
CA GLN A 176 -15.79 1.02 -5.30
C GLN A 176 -14.40 1.18 -4.65
N ILE A 177 -13.33 1.04 -5.44
CA ILE A 177 -11.95 1.28 -4.98
C ILE A 177 -11.81 2.72 -4.48
N THR A 178 -12.22 3.69 -5.30
CA THR A 178 -12.10 5.13 -4.99
C THR A 178 -12.92 5.51 -3.77
N LYS A 179 -14.15 4.99 -3.66
CA LYS A 179 -15.02 5.21 -2.51
C LYS A 179 -14.39 4.67 -1.22
N SER A 180 -13.85 3.44 -1.27
CA SER A 180 -13.22 2.81 -0.10
C SER A 180 -11.96 3.57 0.32
N LYS A 181 -11.12 3.99 -0.64
CA LYS A 181 -9.96 4.84 -0.36
C LYS A 181 -10.38 6.16 0.29
N SER A 182 -11.41 6.82 -0.22
CA SER A 182 -11.91 8.09 0.32
C SER A 182 -12.46 7.95 1.74
N GLN A 183 -13.29 6.92 1.99
CA GLN A 183 -13.87 6.66 3.31
C GLN A 183 -12.80 6.38 4.37
N LEU A 184 -11.77 5.62 4.02
CA LEU A 184 -10.66 5.25 4.91
C LEU A 184 -9.49 6.24 4.86
N LYS A 185 -9.64 7.37 4.15
CA LYS A 185 -8.61 8.42 3.99
C LYS A 185 -7.26 7.86 3.54
N ILE A 186 -7.30 6.91 2.61
CA ILE A 186 -6.11 6.24 2.06
C ILE A 186 -5.36 7.21 1.15
N VAL A 187 -4.14 7.54 1.56
CA VAL A 187 -3.20 8.33 0.75
C VAL A 187 -2.36 7.37 -0.10
N ASP A 188 -2.46 7.47 -1.43
CA ASP A 188 -1.54 6.76 -2.33
C ASP A 188 -0.17 7.44 -2.28
N ILE A 189 0.91 6.66 -2.35
CA ILE A 189 2.28 7.18 -2.15
C ILE A 189 2.72 8.12 -3.28
N PHE A 190 1.97 8.13 -4.38
CA PHE A 190 2.41 8.68 -5.66
C PHE A 190 1.40 9.68 -6.24
N GLN A 191 0.55 10.28 -5.39
CA GLN A 191 -0.60 11.10 -5.79
C GLN A 191 -0.25 12.41 -6.51
N ASN A 192 1.00 12.88 -6.45
CA ASN A 192 1.40 14.23 -6.90
C ASN A 192 2.40 14.26 -8.05
N THR A 193 2.28 13.33 -9.00
CA THR A 193 3.09 13.37 -10.22
C THR A 193 2.25 13.94 -11.35
N GLY A 194 2.16 15.27 -11.34
CA GLY A 194 1.50 16.04 -12.38
C GLY A 194 2.03 15.67 -13.76
N ASN A 195 1.13 15.66 -14.74
CA ASN A 195 1.30 15.32 -16.17
C ASN A 195 1.05 13.86 -16.54
N LYS A 196 -0.12 13.33 -16.14
CA LYS A 196 -0.72 12.16 -16.78
C LYS A 196 -1.52 12.62 -18.00
N THR A 197 -1.18 12.13 -19.19
CA THR A 197 -2.10 12.28 -20.33
C THR A 197 -3.24 11.25 -20.20
N ASP A 198 -4.39 11.50 -20.84
CA ASP A 198 -5.48 10.52 -20.89
C ASP A 198 -5.01 9.17 -21.46
N LYS A 199 -4.06 9.20 -22.39
CA LYS A 199 -3.42 8.01 -22.95
C LYS A 199 -2.60 7.25 -21.91
N ASP A 200 -1.87 7.93 -21.03
CA ASP A 200 -1.11 7.28 -19.95
C ASP A 200 -2.04 6.68 -18.89
N ILE A 201 -3.17 7.33 -18.63
CA ILE A 201 -4.23 6.81 -17.75
C ILE A 201 -4.85 5.54 -18.37
N ALA A 202 -5.21 5.57 -19.64
CA ALA A 202 -5.76 4.40 -20.33
C ALA A 202 -4.74 3.24 -20.36
N LYS A 203 -3.48 3.53 -20.70
CA LYS A 203 -2.39 2.54 -20.67
C LYS A 203 -2.24 1.90 -19.30
N SER A 204 -2.11 2.70 -18.26
CA SER A 204 -1.95 2.17 -16.90
C SER A 204 -3.15 1.34 -16.46
N LYS A 205 -4.38 1.82 -16.68
CA LYS A 205 -5.60 1.04 -16.42
C LYS A 205 -5.58 -0.31 -17.12
N LEU A 206 -5.18 -0.37 -18.39
CA LEU A 206 -5.09 -1.64 -19.10
C LEU A 206 -4.01 -2.54 -18.49
N ILE A 207 -2.80 -2.02 -18.29
CA ILE A 207 -1.69 -2.82 -17.73
C ILE A 207 -2.02 -3.33 -16.34
N ASP A 208 -2.70 -2.55 -15.51
CA ASP A 208 -3.15 -2.96 -14.19
C ASP A 208 -4.10 -4.16 -14.26
N LEU A 209 -5.08 -4.10 -15.16
CA LEU A 209 -6.01 -5.21 -15.42
C LEU A 209 -5.28 -6.45 -15.95
N LEU A 210 -4.34 -6.29 -16.88
CA LEU A 210 -3.57 -7.40 -17.44
C LEU A 210 -2.73 -8.09 -16.36
N ILE A 211 -1.98 -7.32 -15.56
CA ILE A 211 -1.19 -7.83 -14.43
C ILE A 211 -2.09 -8.56 -13.43
N TRP A 212 -3.20 -7.95 -13.03
CA TRP A 212 -4.14 -8.52 -12.06
C TRP A 212 -4.81 -9.81 -12.58
N SER A 213 -5.07 -9.88 -13.90
CA SER A 213 -5.69 -11.05 -14.52
C SER A 213 -4.80 -12.28 -14.59
N ILE A 214 -3.48 -12.08 -14.65
CA ILE A 214 -2.48 -13.15 -14.79
C ILE A 214 -1.91 -13.60 -13.45
N LYS A 215 -1.77 -12.69 -12.47
CA LYS A 215 -1.43 -13.03 -11.09
C LYS A 215 -2.51 -13.91 -10.46
#